data_AF-I0LE71-F1
#
_entry.id   AF-I0LE71-F1
#
_cell.length_a   1.000
_cell.length_b   1.000
_cell.length_c   1.000
_cell.angle_alpha   90.00
_cell.angle_beta   90.00
_cell.angle_gamma   90.00
#
_symmetry.space_group_name_H-M   'P 1'
#
loop_
_entity.id
_entity.type
_entity.pdbx_description
1 polymer ?
#
loop_
_entity_poly.entity_id
_entity_poly.type
_entity_poly.pdbx_seq_one_letter_code
_entity_poly.pdbx_strand_id
1 'polypeptide(L)'
;MGPTYAEQMSFCWDVYVWMPQRFPEVFQVFIDHYVNTDDPGDERLSAFTRTYITGTPTDADASALADLRWSGREALTLYLRSPEYAWAMITITDDGAAVLGLSLDDPDNSPSVRQKAEQLIDQLRREFSSPAGIAGVEMPPPGSRQEWQDDQVQLRVGTLDDSPATR
;
A
#
# COMPACT_ATOMS: atom_id res chain seq x y z
N MET A 1 -5.83 -16.38 -39.79
CA MET A 1 -5.79 -16.88 -38.40
C MET A 1 -5.56 -15.67 -37.52
N GLY A 2 -6.59 -15.21 -36.82
CA GLY A 2 -6.44 -14.08 -35.89
C GLY A 2 -5.58 -14.49 -34.69
N PRO A 3 -4.89 -13.54 -34.05
CA PRO A 3 -4.14 -13.84 -32.84
C PRO A 3 -5.12 -14.41 -31.80
N THR A 4 -4.75 -15.56 -31.23
CA THR A 4 -5.45 -16.18 -30.12
C THR A 4 -5.47 -15.20 -28.95
N TYR A 5 -6.66 -14.78 -28.55
CA TYR A 5 -6.96 -14.10 -27.29
C TYR A 5 -6.58 -15.02 -26.11
N ALA A 6 -5.29 -15.18 -25.85
CA ALA A 6 -4.87 -15.28 -24.47
C ALA A 6 -4.96 -13.84 -23.98
N GLU A 7 -5.93 -13.54 -23.13
CA GLU A 7 -5.91 -12.32 -22.33
C GLU A 7 -4.48 -12.18 -21.79
N GLN A 8 -3.77 -11.13 -22.21
CA GLN A 8 -2.60 -10.67 -21.49
C GLN A 8 -3.11 -10.31 -20.10
N MET A 9 -3.11 -11.29 -19.19
CA MET A 9 -3.25 -11.02 -17.77
C MET A 9 -2.05 -10.15 -17.43
N SER A 10 -2.27 -8.84 -17.41
CA SER A 10 -1.26 -7.91 -16.93
C SER A 10 -1.02 -8.26 -15.48
N PHE A 11 0.17 -8.74 -15.16
CA PHE A 11 0.55 -9.03 -13.79
C PHE A 11 1.03 -7.73 -13.16
N CYS A 12 0.57 -7.42 -11.96
CA CYS A 12 1.12 -6.35 -11.13
C CYS A 12 2.11 -6.95 -10.13
N TRP A 13 3.27 -6.34 -10.01
CA TRP A 13 4.15 -6.55 -8.86
C TRP A 13 3.82 -5.53 -7.79
N ASP A 14 3.23 -6.01 -6.70
CA ASP A 14 2.86 -5.16 -5.57
C ASP A 14 4.00 -5.14 -4.56
N VAL A 15 4.41 -3.94 -4.19
CA VAL A 15 5.47 -3.68 -3.23
C VAL A 15 4.89 -2.97 -2.04
N TYR A 16 5.18 -3.45 -0.83
CA TYR A 16 4.68 -2.86 0.41
C TYR A 16 5.79 -2.66 1.44
N VAL A 17 5.69 -1.60 2.23
CA VAL A 17 6.51 -1.34 3.41
C VAL A 17 5.66 -1.15 4.66
N TRP A 18 6.13 -1.65 5.80
CA TRP A 18 5.39 -1.61 7.06
C TRP A 18 5.78 -0.41 7.90
N MET A 19 4.80 0.32 8.42
CA MET A 19 4.98 1.46 9.30
C MET A 19 4.36 1.13 10.68
N PRO A 20 5.19 0.81 11.70
CA PRO A 20 4.68 0.42 13.02
C PRO A 20 3.86 1.50 13.72
N GLN A 21 4.10 2.76 13.38
CA GLN A 21 3.40 3.92 13.90
C GLN A 21 2.91 4.78 12.74
N ARG A 22 1.78 5.46 12.97
CA ARG A 22 1.14 6.35 11.99
C ARG A 22 1.56 7.78 12.28
N PHE A 23 2.45 8.30 11.45
CA PHE A 23 2.85 9.70 11.49
C PHE A 23 2.15 10.46 10.35
N PRO A 24 1.41 11.54 10.64
CA PRO A 24 0.79 12.40 9.62
C PRO A 24 1.75 12.77 8.49
N GLU A 25 3.00 13.08 8.84
CA GLU A 25 4.05 13.51 7.91
C GLU A 25 4.42 12.40 6.92
N VAL A 26 4.42 11.14 7.35
CA VAL A 26 4.71 10.00 6.49
C VAL A 26 3.63 9.84 5.42
N PHE A 27 2.35 9.96 5.80
CA PHE A 27 1.26 9.90 4.83
C PHE A 27 1.29 11.08 3.87
N GLN A 28 1.56 12.29 4.37
CA GLN A 28 1.67 13.48 3.54
C GLN A 28 2.77 13.31 2.48
N VAL A 29 3.97 12.89 2.90
CA VAL A 29 5.10 12.65 1.97
C VAL A 29 4.76 11.57 0.95
N PHE A 30 4.16 10.45 1.38
CA PHE A 30 3.77 9.39 0.46
C PHE A 30 2.76 9.87 -0.59
N ILE A 31 1.74 10.63 -0.17
CA ILE A 31 0.74 11.21 -1.08
C ILE A 31 1.42 12.18 -2.05
N ASP A 32 2.25 13.10 -1.55
CA ASP A 32 2.90 14.12 -2.38
C ASP A 32 3.85 13.52 -3.42
N HIS A 33 4.52 12.42 -3.09
CA HIS A 33 5.49 11.79 -3.98
C HIS A 33 4.88 10.80 -4.96
N TYR A 34 3.82 10.08 -4.57
CA TYR A 34 3.37 8.90 -5.31
C TYR A 34 1.91 8.92 -5.76
N VAL A 35 1.10 9.87 -5.29
CA VAL A 35 -0.33 9.93 -5.63
C VAL A 35 -0.58 11.08 -6.59
N ASN A 36 -1.42 10.85 -7.60
CA ASN A 36 -1.95 11.92 -8.43
C ASN A 36 -3.03 12.67 -7.65
N THR A 37 -2.68 13.74 -6.93
CA THR A 37 -3.62 14.47 -6.08
C THR A 37 -4.71 15.22 -6.84
N ASP A 38 -4.47 15.57 -8.11
CA ASP A 38 -5.45 16.24 -8.97
C ASP A 38 -6.55 15.27 -9.45
N ASP A 39 -6.21 13.98 -9.57
CA ASP A 39 -7.13 12.90 -9.93
C ASP A 39 -6.73 11.60 -9.22
N PRO A 40 -7.06 11.47 -7.92
CA PRO A 40 -6.61 10.35 -7.11
C PRO A 40 -7.33 9.04 -7.41
N GLY A 41 -8.40 9.06 -8.22
CA GLY A 41 -9.25 7.90 -8.51
C GLY A 41 -10.21 7.51 -7.38
N ASP A 42 -9.91 7.86 -6.12
CA ASP A 42 -10.78 7.67 -4.97
C ASP A 42 -11.01 8.98 -4.20
N GLU A 43 -12.27 9.46 -4.19
CA GLU A 43 -12.67 10.71 -3.53
C GLU A 43 -12.49 10.69 -2.00
N ARG A 44 -12.39 9.49 -1.41
CA ARG A 44 -12.20 9.28 0.02
C ARG A 44 -10.78 9.63 0.49
N LEU A 45 -9.85 9.92 -0.43
CA LEU A 45 -8.56 10.53 -0.08
C LEU A 45 -8.75 11.79 0.77
N SER A 46 -9.76 12.62 0.48
CA SER A 46 -10.01 13.83 1.25
C SER A 46 -10.42 13.54 2.70
N ALA A 47 -11.22 12.49 2.93
CA ALA A 47 -11.62 12.02 4.26
C ALA A 47 -10.43 11.40 5.00
N PHE A 48 -9.59 10.65 4.30
CA PHE A 48 -8.34 10.10 4.83
C PHE A 48 -7.40 11.20 5.30
N THR A 49 -7.14 12.22 4.46
CA THR A 49 -6.28 13.36 4.79
C THR A 49 -6.81 14.12 6.01
N ARG A 50 -8.11 14.38 6.10
CA ARG A 50 -8.70 15.04 7.26
C ARG A 50 -8.54 14.23 8.55
N THR A 51 -8.69 12.92 8.45
CA THR A 51 -8.68 12.01 9.60
C THR A 51 -7.28 11.72 10.11
N TYR A 52 -6.33 11.41 9.22
CA TYR A 52 -5.02 10.88 9.59
C TYR A 52 -3.87 11.87 9.40
N ILE A 53 -4.09 12.99 8.70
CA ILE A 53 -3.03 13.97 8.43
C ILE A 53 -3.30 15.28 9.16
N THR A 54 -4.44 15.94 8.90
CA THR A 54 -4.72 17.25 9.51
C THR A 54 -5.35 17.15 10.90
N GLY A 55 -5.90 15.98 11.26
CA GLY A 55 -6.55 15.77 12.55
C GLY A 55 -7.87 16.56 12.69
N THR A 56 -8.56 16.82 11.59
CA THR A 56 -9.83 17.56 11.54
C THR A 56 -10.95 16.74 10.86
N PRO A 57 -11.28 15.54 11.36
CA PRO A 57 -12.33 14.71 10.77
C PRO A 57 -13.71 15.33 10.97
N THR A 58 -14.60 15.06 10.02
CA THR A 58 -16.04 15.34 10.09
C THR A 58 -16.82 14.04 10.35
N ASP A 59 -18.09 14.14 10.76
CA ASP A 59 -18.93 12.96 10.96
C ASP A 59 -19.10 12.13 9.67
N ALA A 60 -19.08 12.78 8.51
CA ALA A 60 -19.14 12.10 7.21
C ALA A 60 -17.86 11.31 6.88
N ASP A 61 -16.70 11.75 7.39
CA ASP A 61 -15.42 11.08 7.13
C ASP A 61 -15.37 9.69 7.76
N ALA A 62 -15.95 9.54 8.95
CA ALA A 62 -16.02 8.24 9.63
C ALA A 62 -16.82 7.22 8.80
N SER A 63 -17.95 7.64 8.23
CA SER A 63 -18.76 6.78 7.35
C SER A 63 -18.02 6.45 6.05
N ALA A 64 -17.40 7.45 5.42
CA ALA A 64 -16.68 7.28 4.17
C ALA A 64 -15.48 6.32 4.31
N LEU A 65 -14.76 6.40 5.42
CA LEU A 65 -13.64 5.50 5.73
C LEU A 65 -14.13 4.11 6.18
N ALA A 66 -15.32 4.01 6.78
CA ALA A 66 -15.92 2.72 7.11
C ALA A 66 -16.24 1.88 5.85
N ASP A 67 -16.61 2.53 4.74
CA ASP A 67 -16.86 1.85 3.46
C ASP A 67 -15.59 1.25 2.83
N LEU A 68 -14.40 1.68 3.25
CA LEU A 68 -13.11 1.13 2.83
C LEU A 68 -12.66 -0.07 3.68
N ARG A 69 -13.36 -0.35 4.78
CA ARG A 69 -13.00 -1.44 5.68
C ARG A 69 -13.26 -2.78 5.03
N TRP A 70 -12.39 -3.72 5.32
CA TRP A 70 -12.59 -5.09 4.89
C TRP A 70 -13.68 -5.75 5.73
N SER A 71 -14.45 -6.63 5.10
CA SER A 71 -15.60 -7.27 5.75
C SER A 71 -15.18 -7.97 7.04
N GLY A 72 -15.75 -7.51 8.17
CA GLY A 72 -15.49 -8.09 9.51
C GLY A 72 -14.17 -7.66 10.15
N ARG A 73 -13.52 -6.61 9.64
CA ARG A 73 -12.20 -6.15 10.09
C ARG A 73 -12.18 -4.65 10.33
N GLU A 74 -11.20 -4.19 11.10
CA GLU A 74 -10.93 -2.76 11.26
C GLU A 74 -9.96 -2.26 10.19
N ALA A 75 -9.20 -3.17 9.56
CA ALA A 75 -8.35 -2.85 8.44
C ALA A 75 -9.11 -2.21 7.28
N LEU A 76 -8.53 -1.17 6.70
CA LEU A 76 -9.04 -0.47 5.54
C LEU A 76 -7.91 -0.20 4.56
N THR A 77 -8.22 -0.17 3.27
CA THR A 77 -7.25 0.16 2.23
C THR A 77 -7.81 1.20 1.28
N LEU A 78 -7.00 2.22 1.00
CA LEU A 78 -7.25 3.22 -0.02
C LEU A 78 -6.38 2.90 -1.24
N TYR A 79 -7.01 2.74 -2.40
CA TYR A 79 -6.34 2.53 -3.68
C TYR A 79 -6.39 3.82 -4.48
N LEU A 80 -5.22 4.33 -4.87
CA LEU A 80 -5.05 5.65 -5.44
C LEU A 80 -4.32 5.56 -6.77
N ARG A 81 -4.70 6.44 -7.71
CA ARG A 81 -3.95 6.60 -8.96
C ARG A 81 -2.58 7.18 -8.66
N SER A 82 -1.58 6.61 -9.31
CA SER A 82 -0.21 7.10 -9.28
C SER A 82 0.20 7.57 -10.68
N PRO A 83 1.01 8.64 -10.80
CA PRO A 83 1.50 9.08 -12.11
C PRO A 83 2.54 8.13 -12.72
N GLU A 84 3.29 7.40 -11.89
CA GLU A 84 4.42 6.57 -12.32
C GLU A 84 4.23 5.07 -12.05
N TYR A 85 3.26 4.72 -11.22
CA TYR A 85 2.96 3.35 -10.82
C TYR A 85 1.53 2.98 -11.24
N ALA A 86 1.23 1.70 -11.34
CA ALA A 86 -0.13 1.25 -11.68
C ALA A 86 -1.13 1.69 -10.61
N TRP A 87 -0.73 1.56 -9.34
CA TRP A 87 -1.49 2.00 -8.17
C TRP A 87 -0.57 2.43 -7.04
N ALA A 88 -1.07 3.32 -6.20
CA ALA A 88 -0.55 3.60 -4.87
C ALA A 88 -1.57 3.16 -3.81
N MET A 89 -1.10 2.55 -2.73
CA MET A 89 -1.95 1.99 -1.68
C MET A 89 -1.55 2.53 -0.32
N ILE A 90 -2.56 2.85 0.48
CA ILE A 90 -2.40 3.12 1.91
C ILE A 90 -3.38 2.23 2.66
N THR A 91 -2.85 1.34 3.51
CA THR A 91 -3.63 0.46 4.36
C THR A 91 -3.42 0.84 5.81
N ILE A 92 -4.50 0.97 6.57
CA ILE A 92 -4.45 0.96 8.03
C ILE A 92 -4.81 -0.45 8.46
N THR A 93 -3.96 -1.07 9.28
CA THR A 93 -4.12 -2.47 9.68
C THR A 93 -5.05 -2.61 10.88
N ASP A 94 -5.50 -3.84 11.17
CA ASP A 94 -6.34 -4.15 12.33
C ASP A 94 -5.70 -3.73 13.67
N ASP A 95 -4.37 -3.79 13.76
CA ASP A 95 -3.59 -3.39 14.93
C ASP A 95 -3.20 -1.89 14.91
N GLY A 96 -3.67 -1.13 13.92
CA GLY A 96 -3.48 0.32 13.83
C GLY A 96 -2.10 0.76 13.32
N ALA A 97 -1.32 -0.16 12.76
CA ALA A 97 -0.14 0.17 11.96
C ALA A 97 -0.58 0.68 10.57
N ALA A 98 0.39 1.10 9.76
CA ALA A 98 0.15 1.43 8.36
C ALA A 98 1.01 0.57 7.44
N VAL A 99 0.48 0.30 6.25
CA VAL A 99 1.22 -0.29 5.14
C VAL A 99 1.11 0.67 3.96
N LEU A 100 2.26 1.03 3.39
CA LEU A 100 2.34 1.86 2.19
C LEU A 100 2.78 0.98 1.02
N GLY A 101 2.13 1.11 -0.13
CA GLY A 101 2.43 0.26 -1.27
C GLY A 101 2.33 0.92 -2.63
N LEU A 102 3.04 0.32 -3.59
CA LEU A 102 3.05 0.72 -4.98
C LEU A 102 3.02 -0.53 -5.86
N SER A 103 2.25 -0.48 -6.95
CA SER A 103 2.18 -1.54 -7.94
C SER A 103 2.98 -1.20 -9.19
N LEU A 104 3.83 -2.13 -9.62
CA LEU A 104 4.56 -2.06 -10.88
C LEU A 104 3.81 -2.88 -11.93
N ASP A 105 3.54 -2.29 -13.09
CA ASP A 105 3.03 -3.04 -14.24
C ASP A 105 4.09 -4.03 -14.75
N ASP A 106 3.69 -5.29 -14.93
CA ASP A 106 4.48 -6.37 -15.52
C ASP A 106 3.67 -7.18 -16.55
N PRO A 107 3.23 -6.57 -17.66
CA PRO A 107 2.40 -7.24 -18.66
C PRO A 107 3.09 -8.44 -19.33
N ASP A 108 4.42 -8.52 -19.25
CA ASP A 108 5.23 -9.54 -19.91
C ASP A 108 5.82 -10.57 -18.92
N ASN A 109 5.51 -10.49 -17.63
CA ASN A 109 6.12 -11.30 -16.56
C ASN A 109 7.67 -11.29 -16.64
N SER A 110 8.23 -10.09 -16.80
CA SER A 110 9.63 -9.86 -17.08
C SER A 110 10.47 -10.05 -15.82
N PRO A 111 11.57 -10.84 -15.88
CA PRO A 111 12.51 -10.97 -14.77
C PRO A 111 13.07 -9.63 -14.26
N SER A 112 13.05 -8.59 -15.11
CA SER A 112 13.48 -7.25 -14.75
C SER A 112 12.55 -6.54 -13.77
N VAL A 113 11.25 -6.86 -13.74
CA VAL A 113 10.31 -6.21 -12.81
C VAL A 113 10.53 -6.70 -11.39
N ARG A 114 10.90 -7.97 -11.19
CA ARG A 114 11.36 -8.45 -9.87
C ARG A 114 12.52 -7.62 -9.32
N GLN A 115 13.52 -7.30 -10.16
CA GLN A 115 14.66 -6.48 -9.73
C GLN A 115 14.23 -5.05 -9.41
N LYS A 116 13.30 -4.47 -10.18
CA LYS A 116 12.72 -3.16 -9.87
C LYS A 116 11.94 -3.18 -8.55
N ALA A 117 11.17 -4.24 -8.29
CA ALA A 117 10.44 -4.40 -7.04
C ALA A 117 11.39 -4.47 -5.83
N GLU A 118 12.51 -5.19 -5.95
CA GLU A 118 13.56 -5.24 -4.92
C GLU A 118 14.17 -3.85 -4.66
N GLN A 119 14.50 -3.11 -5.72
CA GLN A 119 15.00 -1.74 -5.61
C GLN A 119 13.97 -0.80 -4.99
N LEU A 120 12.69 -0.99 -5.31
CA LEU A 120 11.58 -0.19 -4.78
C LEU A 120 11.35 -0.46 -3.29
N ILE A 121 11.41 -1.73 -2.84
CA ILE A 121 11.41 -2.06 -1.40
C ILE A 121 12.50 -1.26 -0.68
N ASP A 122 13.71 -1.31 -1.20
CA ASP A 122 14.86 -0.64 -0.59
C ASP A 122 14.73 0.89 -0.59
N GLN A 123 14.18 1.47 -1.65
CA GLN A 123 13.87 2.90 -1.71
C GLN A 123 12.84 3.27 -0.64
N LEU A 124 11.66 2.65 -0.65
CA LEU A 124 10.56 2.96 0.25
C LEU A 124 10.96 2.75 1.71
N ARG A 125 11.74 1.70 2.01
CA ARG A 125 12.25 1.47 3.37
C ARG A 125 13.18 2.57 3.84
N ARG A 126 14.08 3.05 2.98
CA ARG A 126 14.96 4.17 3.34
C ARG A 126 14.18 5.47 3.49
N GLU A 127 13.28 5.75 2.56
CA GLU A 127 12.50 6.98 2.51
C GLU A 127 11.60 7.14 3.72
N PHE A 128 10.88 6.08 4.08
CA PHE A 128 9.94 6.08 5.20
C PHE A 128 10.53 5.52 6.50
N SER A 129 11.85 5.22 6.53
CA SER A 129 12.50 4.56 7.66
C SER A 129 11.77 3.29 8.11
N SER A 130 11.22 2.53 7.15
CA SER A 130 10.44 1.34 7.43
C SER A 130 11.35 0.16 7.79
N PRO A 131 11.05 -0.59 8.88
CA PRO A 131 11.84 -1.73 9.30
C PRO A 131 11.79 -2.90 8.29
N ALA A 132 10.68 -3.06 7.55
CA ALA A 132 10.46 -4.21 6.70
C ALA A 132 9.69 -3.87 5.42
N GLY A 133 9.95 -4.64 4.36
CA GLY A 133 9.20 -4.60 3.11
C GLY A 133 8.97 -5.98 2.52
N ILE A 134 7.90 -6.11 1.75
CA ILE A 134 7.53 -7.32 1.01
C ILE A 134 7.19 -6.96 -0.42
N ALA A 135 7.31 -7.92 -1.33
CA ALA A 135 6.74 -7.79 -2.66
C ALA A 135 6.35 -9.14 -3.25
N GLY A 136 5.36 -9.10 -4.14
CA GLY A 136 4.86 -10.26 -4.84
C GLY A 136 4.01 -9.89 -6.05
N VAL A 137 3.59 -10.91 -6.79
CA VAL A 137 2.70 -10.77 -7.95
C VAL A 137 1.26 -10.84 -7.49
N GLU A 138 0.43 -9.86 -7.88
CA GLU A 138 -1.01 -9.80 -7.61
C GLU A 138 -1.34 -10.01 -6.12
N MET A 139 -0.60 -9.32 -5.26
CA MET A 139 -0.65 -9.49 -3.83
C MET A 139 -1.47 -8.37 -3.19
N PRO A 140 -2.53 -8.69 -2.42
CA PRO A 140 -3.23 -7.67 -1.66
C PRO A 140 -2.29 -7.05 -0.61
N PRO A 141 -2.49 -5.79 -0.22
CA PRO A 141 -1.76 -5.23 0.91
C PRO A 141 -2.08 -6.06 2.16
N PRO A 142 -1.14 -6.30 3.09
CA PRO A 142 -1.48 -6.94 4.36
C PRO A 142 -2.36 -6.05 5.24
N GLY A 143 -3.44 -6.60 5.79
CA GLY A 143 -4.34 -5.90 6.72
C GLY A 143 -4.00 -6.13 8.19
N SER A 144 -3.01 -6.97 8.49
CA SER A 144 -2.56 -7.28 9.84
C SER A 144 -1.09 -7.68 9.88
N ARG A 145 -0.49 -7.63 11.07
CA ARG A 145 0.87 -8.14 11.29
C ARG A 145 0.98 -9.65 11.01
N GLN A 146 -0.07 -10.41 11.30
CA GLN A 146 -0.07 -11.87 11.05
C GLN A 146 0.02 -12.15 9.55
N GLU A 147 -0.80 -11.48 8.74
CA GLU A 147 -0.74 -11.60 7.27
C GLU A 147 0.63 -11.19 6.74
N TRP A 148 1.19 -10.08 7.23
CA TRP A 148 2.54 -9.66 6.86
C TRP A 148 3.60 -10.74 7.11
N GLN A 149 3.47 -11.49 8.21
CA GLN A 149 4.41 -12.54 8.60
C GLN A 149 4.15 -13.87 7.87
N ASP A 150 2.90 -14.25 7.66
CA ASP A 150 2.52 -15.58 7.19
C ASP A 150 2.39 -15.68 5.67
N ASP A 151 2.07 -14.57 5.00
CA ASP A 151 1.81 -14.58 3.58
C ASP A 151 3.05 -15.04 2.80
N GLN A 152 2.81 -15.92 1.82
CA GLN A 152 3.85 -16.39 0.92
C GLN A 152 4.14 -15.29 -0.10
N VAL A 153 5.26 -14.61 0.10
CA VAL A 153 5.72 -13.51 -0.75
C VAL A 153 7.00 -13.89 -1.51
N GLN A 154 7.19 -13.30 -2.69
CA GLN A 154 8.37 -13.54 -3.52
C GLN A 154 9.62 -12.84 -2.96
N LEU A 155 9.44 -11.68 -2.33
CA LEU A 155 10.50 -10.90 -1.70
C LEU A 155 10.07 -10.50 -0.28
N ARG A 156 10.98 -10.65 0.67
CA ARG A 156 10.84 -10.15 2.05
C ARG A 156 12.18 -9.62 2.51
N VAL A 157 12.20 -8.40 3.00
CA VAL A 157 13.41 -7.72 3.46
C VAL A 157 13.13 -7.06 4.82
N GLY A 158 14.08 -7.19 5.74
CA GLY A 158 13.93 -6.69 7.10
C GLY A 158 12.99 -7.54 7.96
N THR A 159 12.73 -7.09 9.18
CA THR A 159 11.92 -7.79 10.17
C THR A 159 11.06 -6.80 10.95
N LEU A 160 9.85 -7.21 11.34
CA LEU A 160 9.07 -6.47 12.32
C LEU A 160 9.54 -6.91 13.71
N ASP A 161 10.06 -6.00 14.52
CA ASP A 161 10.36 -6.32 15.91
C ASP A 161 9.06 -6.66 16.65
N ASP A 162 9.08 -7.68 17.53
CA ASP A 162 7.95 -8.12 18.35
C ASP A 162 7.52 -7.12 19.43
N SER A 163 8.11 -5.91 19.43
CA SER A 163 7.75 -4.89 20.41
C SER A 163 6.34 -4.36 20.10
N PRO A 164 5.40 -4.41 21.05
CA PRO A 164 4.08 -3.85 20.85
C PRO A 164 4.21 -2.36 20.56
N ALA A 165 3.49 -1.88 19.54
CA ALA A 165 3.37 -0.46 19.26
C ALA A 165 2.89 0.23 20.54
N THR A 166 3.75 1.07 21.12
CA THR A 166 3.42 1.83 22.31
C THR A 166 2.33 2.83 21.90
N ARG A 167 1.15 2.69 22.53
CA ARG A 167 -0.02 3.54 22.29
C ARG A 167 0.24 4.99 22.61
#